data_AF-A0A4Y0BHG0-F1
#
_entry.id   AF-A0A4Y0BHG0-F1
#
_cell.length_a   1.000
_cell.length_b   1.000
_cell.length_c   1.000
_cell.angle_alpha   90.00
_cell.angle_beta   90.00
_cell.angle_gamma   90.00
#
_symmetry.space_group_name_H-M   'P 1'
#
loop_
_entity.id
_entity.type
_entity.pdbx_description
1 polymer ?
#
loop_
_entity_poly.entity_id
_entity_poly.type
_entity_poly.pdbx_seq_one_letter_code
_entity_poly.pdbx_strand_id
1 'polypeptide(L)'
;MDDLQQLEEFVSQIAKPERTIKCISDGIGFEQFATICNLPGAPDDVGQSIKSPVSLLRQAALSEDEQITNIGIILRMLLDNLKSFVTVGQYSWLVRTMIAAKLLKTLPMKVAIVVRKLCDDLEGIDLADCKHSPGVVQSVAKSLIEDVPLKDGNLLQAIKILATANCPILYYTAVALVFVGLDAITHSDKLTASYRVQGMDEFLCHLEICNLKYLQQQRNNLQTIYQLLKLLSLYQNMVILRHVGKSLEDLSEEHKNYAELFHVTNAQIKMFRKWLDNACAIVQTYGKDQEKDYLILADLLQVDIIPLFDDLNPDNDIV
;
A
#
# COMPACT_ATOMS: atom_id res chain seq x y z
N MET A 1 -46.36 13.40 -13.58
CA MET A 1 -45.07 13.86 -13.03
C MET A 1 -44.48 12.77 -12.12
N ASP A 2 -45.31 12.07 -11.34
CA ASP A 2 -44.89 10.91 -10.52
C ASP A 2 -44.22 9.76 -11.30
N ASP A 3 -44.68 9.46 -12.53
CA ASP A 3 -44.10 8.36 -13.33
C ASP A 3 -42.66 8.64 -13.81
N LEU A 4 -42.31 9.92 -14.02
CA LEU A 4 -40.96 10.34 -14.40
C LEU A 4 -40.00 10.27 -13.21
N GLN A 5 -40.50 10.60 -12.02
CA GLN A 5 -39.72 10.56 -10.78
C GLN A 5 -39.46 9.12 -10.31
N GLN A 6 -40.44 8.21 -10.48
CA GLN A 6 -40.26 6.78 -10.25
C GLN A 6 -39.33 6.12 -11.27
N LEU A 7 -39.33 6.57 -12.53
CA LEU A 7 -38.39 6.10 -13.54
C LEU A 7 -36.96 6.58 -13.26
N GLU A 8 -36.78 7.81 -12.78
CA GLU A 8 -35.48 8.34 -12.34
C GLU A 8 -34.93 7.61 -11.10
N GLU A 9 -35.78 7.29 -10.11
CA GLU A 9 -35.39 6.43 -8.97
C GLU A 9 -35.04 5.00 -9.41
N PHE A 10 -35.79 4.42 -10.36
CA PHE A 10 -35.50 3.10 -10.89
C PHE A 10 -34.21 3.10 -11.73
N VAL A 11 -33.96 4.15 -12.51
CA VAL A 11 -32.72 4.35 -13.27
C VAL A 11 -31.54 4.66 -12.35
N SER A 12 -31.73 5.34 -11.22
CA SER A 12 -30.67 5.54 -10.22
C SER A 12 -30.35 4.26 -9.44
N GLN A 13 -31.30 3.32 -9.32
CA GLN A 13 -31.07 1.96 -8.80
C GLN A 13 -30.47 1.01 -9.86
N ILE A 14 -30.68 1.29 -11.16
CA ILE A 14 -30.07 0.57 -12.30
C ILE A 14 -28.73 1.18 -12.72
N ALA A 15 -28.36 2.37 -12.24
CA ALA A 15 -27.02 2.91 -12.35
C ALA A 15 -26.07 1.92 -11.68
N LYS A 16 -25.57 0.99 -12.49
CA LYS A 16 -24.68 -0.08 -12.08
C LYS A 16 -23.55 0.59 -11.30
N PRO A 17 -23.38 0.32 -9.98
CA PRO A 17 -22.18 0.78 -9.30
C PRO A 17 -21.01 0.29 -10.15
N GLU A 18 -20.07 1.17 -10.53
CA GLU A 18 -19.01 0.90 -11.51
C GLU A 18 -18.56 -0.57 -11.42
N ARG A 19 -19.10 -1.43 -12.31
CA ARG A 19 -18.92 -2.90 -12.27
C ARG A 19 -17.62 -3.29 -12.93
N THR A 20 -16.57 -2.50 -12.71
CA THR A 20 -15.29 -2.73 -13.36
C THR A 20 -14.21 -2.58 -12.31
N ILE A 21 -13.57 -3.69 -11.98
CA ILE A 21 -12.38 -3.71 -11.15
C ILE A 21 -11.32 -2.80 -11.80
N LYS A 22 -10.86 -1.79 -11.05
CA LYS A 22 -9.74 -0.94 -11.43
C LYS A 22 -8.46 -1.55 -10.88
N CYS A 23 -7.68 -2.15 -11.77
CA CYS A 23 -6.41 -2.82 -11.44
C CYS A 23 -5.20 -1.89 -11.31
N ILE A 24 -5.35 -0.61 -11.70
CA ILE A 24 -4.26 0.37 -11.73
C ILE A 24 -4.47 1.47 -10.68
N SER A 25 -3.38 2.07 -10.24
CA SER A 25 -3.39 3.25 -9.38
C SER A 25 -3.97 4.45 -10.14
N ASP A 26 -4.79 5.23 -9.44
CA ASP A 26 -5.33 6.50 -9.92
C ASP A 26 -4.27 7.61 -9.94
N GLY A 27 -3.07 7.37 -9.42
CA GLY A 27 -1.97 8.30 -9.33
C GLY A 27 -2.32 9.61 -8.61
N ILE A 28 -1.44 10.60 -8.77
CA ILE A 28 -1.68 11.98 -8.37
C ILE A 28 -1.27 12.94 -9.48
N GLY A 29 -1.86 14.14 -9.48
CA GLY A 29 -1.48 15.23 -10.38
C GLY A 29 -0.32 16.07 -9.83
N PHE A 30 0.21 16.95 -10.68
CA PHE A 30 1.32 17.84 -10.32
C PHE A 30 0.96 18.83 -9.19
N GLU A 31 -0.29 19.28 -9.14
CA GLU A 31 -0.76 20.19 -8.08
C GLU A 31 -0.80 19.49 -6.72
N GLN A 32 -1.28 18.24 -6.66
CA GLN A 32 -1.24 17.45 -5.42
C GLN A 32 0.20 17.19 -4.99
N PHE A 33 1.09 16.84 -5.92
CA PHE A 33 2.53 16.69 -5.63
C PHE A 33 3.13 17.98 -5.07
N ALA A 34 2.84 19.13 -5.68
CA ALA A 34 3.30 20.44 -5.19
C ALA A 34 2.75 20.75 -3.79
N THR A 35 1.53 20.35 -3.49
CA THR A 35 0.93 20.50 -2.14
C THR A 35 1.68 19.67 -1.11
N ILE A 36 2.01 18.42 -1.42
CA ILE A 36 2.79 17.54 -0.53
C ILE A 36 4.19 18.12 -0.29
N CYS A 37 4.85 18.65 -1.32
CA CYS A 37 6.16 19.30 -1.19
C CYS A 37 6.13 20.56 -0.29
N ASN A 38 4.98 21.21 -0.12
CA ASN A 38 4.86 22.40 0.75
C ASN A 38 4.50 22.09 2.19
N LEU A 39 4.23 20.81 2.53
CA LEU A 39 3.96 20.43 3.90
C LEU A 39 5.21 20.59 4.78
N PRO A 40 5.06 20.88 6.08
CA PRO A 40 6.18 21.13 6.98
C PRO A 40 7.04 19.88 7.18
N GLY A 41 8.37 20.04 7.26
CA GLY A 41 9.30 18.96 7.56
C GLY A 41 10.54 18.91 6.67
N ALA A 42 10.59 19.63 5.55
CA ALA A 42 11.83 19.76 4.78
C ALA A 42 12.89 20.50 5.63
N PRO A 43 14.19 20.16 5.51
CA PRO A 43 15.27 21.02 5.97
C PRO A 43 15.11 22.44 5.39
N ASP A 44 15.42 23.49 6.16
CA ASP A 44 15.12 24.88 5.78
C ASP A 44 15.78 25.29 4.46
N ASP A 45 17.03 24.88 4.26
CA ASP A 45 17.81 25.08 3.04
C ASP A 45 17.19 24.37 1.83
N VAL A 46 16.77 23.11 2.00
CA VAL A 46 16.08 22.34 0.97
C VAL A 46 14.73 22.97 0.66
N GLY A 47 13.95 23.33 1.68
CA GLY A 47 12.65 23.98 1.55
C GLY A 47 12.73 25.30 0.78
N GLN A 48 13.74 26.12 1.07
CA GLN A 48 14.02 27.34 0.30
C GLN A 48 14.40 27.04 -1.16
N SER A 49 15.26 26.04 -1.38
CA SER A 49 15.74 25.67 -2.72
C SER A 49 14.63 25.17 -3.63
N ILE A 50 13.71 24.35 -3.11
CA ILE A 50 12.60 23.78 -3.89
C ILE A 50 11.40 24.74 -4.00
N LYS A 51 11.36 25.85 -3.24
CA LYS A 51 10.21 26.76 -3.19
C LYS A 51 9.81 27.30 -4.56
N SER A 52 10.77 27.73 -5.36
CA SER A 52 10.53 28.25 -6.72
C SER A 52 9.94 27.17 -7.65
N PRO A 53 10.61 26.03 -7.89
CA PRO A 53 10.06 25.00 -8.77
C PRO A 53 8.73 24.42 -8.27
N VAL A 54 8.53 24.29 -6.95
CA VAL A 54 7.24 23.87 -6.39
C VAL A 54 6.13 24.90 -6.65
N SER A 55 6.42 26.18 -6.56
CA SER A 55 5.44 27.24 -6.85
C SER A 55 5.07 27.26 -8.33
N LEU A 56 6.03 26.98 -9.22
CA LEU A 56 5.80 26.87 -10.66
C LEU A 56 4.81 25.75 -10.99
N LEU A 57 4.88 24.58 -10.31
CA LEU A 57 3.95 23.46 -10.55
C LEU A 57 2.46 23.82 -10.36
N ARG A 58 2.14 24.89 -9.63
CA ARG A 58 0.76 25.36 -9.40
C ARG A 58 0.27 26.34 -10.45
N GLN A 59 1.13 26.78 -11.37
CA GLN A 59 0.75 27.74 -12.39
C GLN A 59 0.02 27.03 -13.54
N ALA A 60 -1.25 27.41 -13.74
CA ALA A 60 -2.09 26.85 -14.79
C ALA A 60 -1.57 27.13 -16.23
N ALA A 61 -0.64 28.07 -16.39
CA ALA A 61 -0.08 28.45 -17.67
C ALA A 61 1.10 27.58 -18.12
N LEU A 62 1.66 26.73 -17.26
CA LEU A 62 2.78 25.87 -17.63
C LEU A 62 2.31 24.70 -18.50
N SER A 63 3.10 24.39 -19.51
CA SER A 63 3.00 23.14 -20.23
C SER A 63 3.38 21.95 -19.36
N GLU A 64 2.90 20.75 -19.73
CA GLU A 64 3.26 19.51 -19.05
C GLU A 64 4.78 19.27 -19.04
N ASP A 65 5.48 19.59 -20.12
CA ASP A 65 6.95 19.48 -20.21
C ASP A 65 7.68 20.40 -19.21
N GLU A 66 7.17 21.61 -19.00
CA GLU A 66 7.69 22.54 -17.99
C GLU A 66 7.42 22.04 -16.57
N GLN A 67 6.24 21.47 -16.32
CA GLN A 67 5.90 20.86 -15.04
C GLN A 67 6.83 19.66 -14.74
N ILE A 68 7.03 18.77 -15.72
CA ILE A 68 7.96 17.65 -15.64
C ILE A 68 9.39 18.13 -15.37
N THR A 69 9.81 19.22 -16.03
CA THR A 69 11.14 19.82 -15.80
C THR A 69 11.29 20.28 -14.35
N ASN A 70 10.28 20.96 -13.80
CA ASN A 70 10.28 21.41 -12.40
C ASN A 70 10.29 20.24 -11.41
N ILE A 71 9.57 19.15 -11.69
CA ILE A 71 9.64 17.92 -10.88
C ILE A 71 11.05 17.36 -10.90
N GLY A 72 11.67 17.29 -12.10
CA GLY A 72 13.06 16.85 -12.24
C GLY A 72 14.05 17.71 -11.45
N ILE A 73 13.83 19.03 -11.39
CA ILE A 73 14.64 19.96 -10.59
C ILE A 73 14.46 19.67 -9.09
N ILE A 74 13.22 19.55 -8.61
CA ILE A 74 12.92 19.26 -7.20
C ILE A 74 13.61 17.96 -6.79
N LEU A 75 13.42 16.88 -7.55
CA LEU A 75 13.98 15.57 -7.20
C LEU A 75 15.51 15.56 -7.18
N ARG A 76 16.17 16.29 -8.08
CA ARG A 76 17.63 16.44 -8.06
C ARG A 76 18.09 17.22 -6.83
N MET A 77 17.40 18.32 -6.49
CA MET A 77 17.71 19.08 -5.27
C MET A 77 17.58 18.21 -4.01
N LEU A 78 16.58 17.32 -3.96
CA LEU A 78 16.44 16.36 -2.85
C LEU A 78 17.62 15.39 -2.79
N LEU A 79 18.01 14.81 -3.93
CA LEU A 79 19.16 13.90 -4.03
C LEU A 79 20.47 14.57 -3.61
N ASP A 80 20.73 15.78 -4.10
CA ASP A 80 21.97 16.51 -3.83
C ASP A 80 22.10 16.88 -2.35
N ASN A 81 20.97 16.99 -1.63
CA ASN A 81 20.91 17.38 -0.23
C ASN A 81 20.49 16.24 0.72
N LEU A 82 20.54 14.97 0.31
CA LEU A 82 20.09 13.85 1.15
C LEU A 82 20.70 13.83 2.56
N LYS A 83 21.95 14.28 2.69
CA LYS A 83 22.66 14.33 3.97
C LYS A 83 22.09 15.33 4.97
N SER A 84 21.25 16.28 4.55
CA SER A 84 20.62 17.25 5.46
C SER A 84 19.36 16.71 6.15
N PHE A 85 18.85 15.55 5.73
CA PHE A 85 17.68 14.89 6.32
C PHE A 85 18.08 14.05 7.54
N VAL A 86 18.36 14.72 8.65
CA VAL A 86 18.94 14.10 9.87
C VAL A 86 17.91 13.80 10.96
N THR A 87 16.68 14.33 10.85
CA THR A 87 15.62 14.11 11.84
C THR A 87 14.52 13.19 11.32
N VAL A 88 13.78 12.55 12.23
CA VAL A 88 12.60 11.72 11.88
C VAL A 88 11.55 12.52 11.11
N GLY A 89 11.31 13.78 11.47
CA GLY A 89 10.37 14.64 10.77
C GLY A 89 10.79 14.92 9.33
N GLN A 90 12.08 15.19 9.11
CA GLN A 90 12.66 15.37 7.78
C GLN A 90 12.61 14.09 6.96
N TYR A 91 12.95 12.96 7.57
CA TYR A 91 12.85 11.66 6.91
C TYR A 91 11.41 11.34 6.50
N SER A 92 10.44 11.52 7.41
CA SER A 92 9.01 11.33 7.10
C SER A 92 8.57 12.22 5.94
N TRP A 93 8.99 13.50 5.94
CA TRP A 93 8.77 14.44 4.84
C TRP A 93 9.34 13.91 3.51
N LEU A 94 10.55 13.36 3.54
CA LEU A 94 11.20 12.86 2.33
C LEU A 94 10.51 11.60 1.79
N VAL A 95 10.10 10.69 2.68
CA VAL A 95 9.37 9.48 2.31
C VAL A 95 8.02 9.83 1.68
N ARG A 96 7.24 10.74 2.24
CA ARG A 96 5.95 11.15 1.62
C ARG A 96 6.15 11.82 0.27
N THR A 97 7.19 12.65 0.12
CA THR A 97 7.52 13.30 -1.16
C THR A 97 7.97 12.27 -2.20
N MET A 98 8.75 11.27 -1.79
CA MET A 98 9.15 10.15 -2.64
C MET A 98 7.95 9.32 -3.11
N ILE A 99 7.05 8.96 -2.19
CA ILE A 99 5.83 8.20 -2.54
C ILE A 99 4.93 9.03 -3.46
N ALA A 100 4.75 10.32 -3.18
CA ALA A 100 4.01 11.22 -4.06
C ALA A 100 4.63 11.27 -5.47
N ALA A 101 5.97 11.37 -5.57
CA ALA A 101 6.67 11.36 -6.85
C ALA A 101 6.49 10.04 -7.61
N LYS A 102 6.43 8.91 -6.91
CA LYS A 102 6.14 7.59 -7.52
C LYS A 102 4.70 7.42 -7.98
N LEU A 103 3.76 8.17 -7.39
CA LEU A 103 2.34 8.17 -7.76
C LEU A 103 2.02 9.17 -8.88
N LEU A 104 2.95 10.05 -9.25
CA LEU A 104 2.76 10.94 -10.38
C LEU A 104 2.53 10.14 -11.67
N LYS A 105 1.46 10.48 -12.39
CA LYS A 105 1.16 9.87 -13.68
C LYS A 105 2.21 10.26 -14.71
N THR A 106 2.50 9.31 -15.62
CA THR A 106 3.14 9.61 -16.91
C THR A 106 4.44 10.43 -16.83
N LEU A 107 5.32 10.10 -15.88
CA LEU A 107 6.66 10.68 -15.86
C LEU A 107 7.52 10.13 -17.01
N PRO A 108 8.23 10.99 -17.76
CA PRO A 108 9.23 10.52 -18.72
C PRO A 108 10.29 9.68 -18.03
N MET A 109 10.82 8.68 -18.75
CA MET A 109 11.79 7.72 -18.22
C MET A 109 12.97 8.39 -17.50
N LYS A 110 13.45 9.52 -18.03
CA LYS A 110 14.53 10.31 -17.41
C LYS A 110 14.19 10.76 -15.99
N VAL A 111 12.96 11.23 -15.74
CA VAL A 111 12.53 11.66 -14.40
C VAL A 111 12.21 10.46 -13.52
N ALA A 112 11.58 9.42 -14.07
CA ALA A 112 11.31 8.18 -13.34
C ALA A 112 12.58 7.51 -12.79
N ILE A 113 13.70 7.59 -13.53
CA ILE A 113 15.01 7.13 -13.06
C ILE A 113 15.49 7.93 -11.84
N VAL A 114 15.29 9.25 -11.83
CA VAL A 114 15.65 10.08 -10.67
C VAL A 114 14.80 9.72 -9.45
N VAL A 115 13.50 9.48 -9.63
CA VAL A 115 12.62 9.01 -8.54
C VAL A 115 13.09 7.65 -8.01
N ARG A 116 13.50 6.72 -8.89
CA ARG A 116 14.06 5.43 -8.46
C ARG A 116 15.33 5.62 -7.65
N LYS A 117 16.28 6.42 -8.14
CA LYS A 117 17.51 6.73 -7.41
C LYS A 117 17.22 7.34 -6.02
N LEU A 118 16.21 8.21 -5.91
CA LEU A 118 15.79 8.75 -4.61
C LEU A 118 15.28 7.66 -3.65
N CYS A 119 14.63 6.61 -4.16
CA CYS A 119 14.21 5.49 -3.33
C CYS A 119 15.41 4.67 -2.84
N ASP A 120 16.36 4.41 -3.72
CA ASP A 120 17.54 3.62 -3.39
C ASP A 120 18.43 4.38 -2.40
N ASP A 121 18.62 5.69 -2.60
CA ASP A 121 19.49 6.50 -1.75
C ASP A 121 18.85 6.85 -0.38
N LEU A 122 17.52 6.70 -0.21
CA LEU A 122 16.83 6.82 1.09
C LEU A 122 17.36 5.83 2.13
N GLU A 123 17.92 4.70 1.69
CA GLU A 123 18.54 3.68 2.54
C GLU A 123 19.83 4.20 3.21
N GLY A 124 20.52 5.11 2.53
CA GLY A 124 21.78 5.70 3.00
C GLY A 124 21.59 6.77 4.08
N ILE A 125 20.35 7.16 4.40
CA ILE A 125 20.07 8.10 5.47
C ILE A 125 20.24 7.40 6.81
N ASP A 126 21.25 7.83 7.56
CA ASP A 126 21.50 7.30 8.89
C ASP A 126 20.49 7.87 9.89
N LEU A 127 19.45 7.09 10.18
CA LEU A 127 18.52 7.36 11.27
C LEU A 127 19.02 6.84 12.63
N ALA A 128 20.31 6.54 12.73
CA ALA A 128 20.97 5.98 13.91
C ALA A 128 20.22 4.72 14.42
N ASP A 129 19.92 4.67 15.73
CA ASP A 129 19.28 3.54 16.40
C ASP A 129 17.77 3.41 16.08
N CYS A 130 17.20 4.32 15.30
CA CYS A 130 15.76 4.34 15.04
C CYS A 130 15.27 3.32 13.98
N LYS A 131 16.17 2.52 13.38
CA LYS A 131 15.84 1.57 12.29
C LYS A 131 14.75 0.56 12.62
N HIS A 132 14.56 0.27 13.91
CA HIS A 132 13.55 -0.67 14.43
C HIS A 132 12.59 0.01 15.42
N SER A 133 12.46 1.34 15.37
CA SER A 133 11.64 2.10 16.30
C SER A 133 10.16 2.08 15.90
N PRO A 134 9.26 1.54 16.73
CA PRO A 134 7.82 1.58 16.48
C PRO A 134 7.27 3.00 16.34
N GLY A 135 7.80 3.95 17.11
CA GLY A 135 7.37 5.36 17.02
C GLY A 135 7.71 5.99 15.68
N VAL A 136 8.83 5.61 15.06
CA VAL A 136 9.21 6.12 13.73
C VAL A 136 8.32 5.50 12.65
N VAL A 137 8.13 4.18 12.67
CA VAL A 137 7.22 3.51 11.72
C VAL A 137 5.82 4.10 11.82
N GLN A 138 5.31 4.32 13.04
CA GLN A 138 4.02 4.94 13.25
C GLN A 138 3.95 6.36 12.70
N SER A 139 4.99 7.17 12.93
CA SER A 139 5.05 8.54 12.44
C SER A 139 5.05 8.58 10.91
N VAL A 140 5.85 7.73 10.26
CA VAL A 140 5.92 7.66 8.79
C VAL A 140 4.61 7.15 8.19
N ALA A 141 4.04 6.06 8.73
CA ALA A 141 2.77 5.51 8.26
C ALA A 141 1.62 6.52 8.41
N LYS A 142 1.56 7.21 9.55
CA LYS A 142 0.57 8.26 9.81
C LYS A 142 0.72 9.41 8.81
N SER A 143 1.93 9.96 8.65
CA SER A 143 2.18 11.03 7.67
C SER A 143 1.80 10.62 6.26
N LEU A 144 2.11 9.39 5.84
CA LEU A 144 1.73 8.91 4.52
C LEU A 144 0.21 8.87 4.31
N ILE A 145 -0.55 8.38 5.29
CA ILE A 145 -2.01 8.27 5.17
C ILE A 145 -2.70 9.63 5.28
N GLU A 146 -2.21 10.52 6.14
CA GLU A 146 -2.82 11.84 6.35
C GLU A 146 -2.46 12.84 5.24
N ASP A 147 -1.24 12.76 4.69
CA ASP A 147 -0.72 13.78 3.76
C ASP A 147 -0.80 13.38 2.28
N VAL A 148 -0.82 12.09 1.97
CA VAL A 148 -0.84 11.56 0.60
C VAL A 148 -2.18 10.87 0.36
N PRO A 149 -2.83 11.04 -0.81
CA PRO A 149 -4.12 10.40 -1.11
C PRO A 149 -3.96 8.89 -1.39
N LEU A 150 -3.61 8.13 -0.36
CA LEU A 150 -3.43 6.69 -0.37
C LEU A 150 -4.76 5.98 -0.16
N LYS A 151 -5.56 5.89 -1.23
CA LYS A 151 -6.77 5.08 -1.30
C LYS A 151 -6.66 4.07 -2.42
N ASP A 152 -7.29 2.91 -2.24
CA ASP A 152 -7.40 1.86 -3.25
C ASP A 152 -6.04 1.53 -3.92
N GLY A 153 -5.95 1.65 -5.24
CA GLY A 153 -4.74 1.35 -6.01
C GLY A 153 -3.51 2.18 -5.61
N ASN A 154 -3.68 3.41 -5.11
CA ASN A 154 -2.56 4.24 -4.65
C ASN A 154 -1.94 3.65 -3.38
N LEU A 155 -2.77 3.15 -2.46
CA LEU A 155 -2.29 2.49 -1.24
C LEU A 155 -1.51 1.21 -1.60
N LEU A 156 -2.07 0.36 -2.48
CA LEU A 156 -1.38 -0.85 -2.93
C LEU A 156 -0.03 -0.54 -3.59
N GLN A 157 0.04 0.50 -4.41
CA GLN A 157 1.29 0.90 -5.05
C GLN A 157 2.31 1.42 -4.03
N ALA A 158 1.88 2.23 -3.06
CA ALA A 158 2.74 2.72 -2.00
C ALA A 158 3.32 1.56 -1.15
N ILE A 159 2.47 0.59 -0.75
CA ILE A 159 2.92 -0.60 -0.02
C ILE A 159 3.98 -1.35 -0.82
N LYS A 160 3.76 -1.60 -2.12
CA LYS A 160 4.72 -2.29 -2.98
C LYS A 160 6.07 -1.56 -3.05
N ILE A 161 6.06 -0.24 -3.25
CA ILE A 161 7.28 0.56 -3.32
C ILE A 161 8.07 0.44 -2.02
N LEU A 162 7.38 0.61 -0.88
CA LEU A 162 8.00 0.57 0.44
C LEU A 162 8.52 -0.83 0.81
N ALA A 163 7.78 -1.88 0.43
CA ALA A 163 8.15 -3.27 0.68
C ALA A 163 9.42 -3.72 -0.05
N THR A 164 9.68 -3.12 -1.23
CA THR A 164 10.87 -3.43 -2.05
C THR A 164 12.09 -2.58 -1.71
N ALA A 165 11.97 -1.60 -0.82
CA ALA A 165 13.12 -0.83 -0.36
C ALA A 165 13.96 -1.66 0.61
N ASN A 166 15.29 -1.56 0.56
CA ASN A 166 16.17 -2.27 1.49
C ASN A 166 16.26 -1.56 2.87
N CYS A 167 15.46 -0.51 3.09
CA CYS A 167 15.37 0.16 4.38
C CYS A 167 14.36 -0.55 5.31
N PRO A 168 14.77 -1.04 6.50
CA PRO A 168 13.86 -1.73 7.42
C PRO A 168 12.63 -0.91 7.81
N ILE A 169 12.80 0.40 8.05
CA ILE A 169 11.68 1.28 8.43
C ILE A 169 10.61 1.31 7.33
N LEU A 170 11.02 1.37 6.06
CA LEU A 170 10.07 1.38 4.94
C LEU A 170 9.36 0.03 4.80
N TYR A 171 10.07 -1.08 4.99
CA TYR A 171 9.45 -2.41 5.03
C TYR A 171 8.41 -2.52 6.16
N TYR A 172 8.74 -2.10 7.39
CA TYR A 172 7.80 -2.10 8.51
C TYR A 172 6.61 -1.14 8.28
N THR A 173 6.86 0.01 7.65
CA THR A 173 5.81 0.94 7.23
C THR A 173 4.89 0.30 6.20
N ALA A 174 5.43 -0.45 5.23
CA ALA A 174 4.64 -1.19 4.25
C ALA A 174 3.69 -2.18 4.93
N VAL A 175 4.19 -2.94 5.92
CA VAL A 175 3.35 -3.86 6.72
C VAL A 175 2.27 -3.08 7.47
N ALA A 176 2.60 -1.99 8.16
CA ALA A 176 1.60 -1.17 8.85
C ALA A 176 0.51 -0.64 7.91
N LEU A 177 0.87 -0.22 6.69
CA LEU A 177 -0.07 0.26 5.69
C LEU A 177 -1.01 -0.83 5.14
N VAL A 178 -0.61 -2.10 5.15
CA VAL A 178 -1.53 -3.20 4.86
C VAL A 178 -2.71 -3.18 5.83
N PHE A 179 -2.43 -3.06 7.14
CA PHE A 179 -3.46 -3.05 8.16
C PHE A 179 -4.32 -1.79 8.10
N VAL A 180 -3.76 -0.64 7.73
CA VAL A 180 -4.58 0.55 7.42
C VAL A 180 -5.58 0.25 6.30
N GLY A 181 -5.15 -0.46 5.25
CA GLY A 181 -6.04 -0.90 4.17
C GLY A 181 -7.10 -1.89 4.64
N LEU A 182 -6.73 -2.87 5.47
CA LEU A 182 -7.67 -3.84 6.04
C LEU A 182 -8.69 -3.18 6.97
N ASP A 183 -8.26 -2.23 7.80
CA ASP A 183 -9.12 -1.43 8.66
C ASP A 183 -10.13 -0.61 7.85
N ALA A 184 -9.70 0.00 6.73
CA ALA A 184 -10.61 0.73 5.85
C ALA A 184 -11.73 -0.16 5.26
N ILE A 185 -11.47 -1.46 5.09
CA ILE A 185 -12.43 -2.45 4.57
C ILE A 185 -13.29 -3.05 5.70
N THR A 186 -12.71 -3.28 6.88
CA THR A 186 -13.33 -4.03 7.98
C THR A 186 -13.97 -3.15 9.06
N HIS A 187 -13.45 -1.94 9.29
CA HIS A 187 -13.81 -1.04 10.39
C HIS A 187 -13.87 0.42 9.93
N SER A 188 -14.79 0.75 9.01
CA SER A 188 -14.93 2.11 8.43
C SER A 188 -15.01 3.25 9.46
N ASP A 189 -15.40 2.95 10.70
CA ASP A 189 -15.74 3.95 11.71
C ASP A 189 -14.67 4.11 12.83
N LYS A 190 -13.56 3.37 12.82
CA LYS A 190 -12.50 3.44 13.86
C LYS A 190 -11.10 3.63 13.27
N LEU A 191 -10.74 4.88 12.97
CA LEU A 191 -9.46 5.25 12.37
C LEU A 191 -8.26 5.40 13.35
N THR A 192 -8.44 5.18 14.65
CA THR A 192 -7.50 5.71 15.65
C THR A 192 -6.40 4.76 16.18
N ALA A 193 -6.33 3.51 15.73
CA ALA A 193 -5.34 2.53 16.23
C ALA A 193 -4.34 1.99 15.17
N SER A 194 -4.42 2.44 13.92
CA SER A 194 -4.04 1.63 12.74
C SER A 194 -2.61 1.83 12.19
N TYR A 195 -1.86 2.82 12.65
CA TYR A 195 -0.54 3.13 12.07
C TYR A 195 0.61 2.31 12.71
N ARG A 196 0.40 1.06 13.09
CA ARG A 196 1.46 0.21 13.68
C ARG A 196 1.64 -1.09 12.91
N VAL A 197 2.82 -1.70 13.04
CA VAL A 197 3.04 -3.07 12.59
C VAL A 197 2.16 -3.99 13.43
N GLN A 198 1.41 -4.87 12.76
CA GLN A 198 0.60 -5.89 13.39
C GLN A 198 1.03 -7.26 12.86
N GLY A 199 0.75 -8.31 13.62
CA GLY A 199 1.21 -9.67 13.34
C GLY A 199 0.12 -10.55 12.75
N MET A 200 0.41 -11.85 12.72
CA MET A 200 -0.50 -12.87 12.19
C MET A 200 -1.84 -12.94 12.94
N ASP A 201 -1.85 -12.72 14.25
CA ASP A 201 -3.08 -12.83 15.03
C ASP A 201 -4.08 -11.72 14.69
N GLU A 202 -3.61 -10.48 14.56
CA GLU A 202 -4.45 -9.38 14.07
C GLU A 202 -4.90 -9.60 12.63
N PHE A 203 -4.00 -10.10 11.77
CA PHE A 203 -4.32 -10.43 10.39
C PHE A 203 -5.47 -11.45 10.30
N LEU A 204 -5.40 -12.52 11.09
CA LEU A 204 -6.47 -13.52 11.16
C LEU A 204 -7.77 -12.94 11.72
N CYS A 205 -7.70 -12.03 12.70
CA CYS A 205 -8.88 -11.33 13.21
C CYS A 205 -9.61 -10.53 12.11
N HIS A 206 -8.89 -9.85 11.22
CA HIS A 206 -9.51 -9.20 10.05
C HIS A 206 -10.20 -10.21 9.12
N LEU A 207 -9.61 -11.40 8.93
CA LEU A 207 -10.22 -12.45 8.11
C LEU A 207 -11.50 -13.05 8.71
N GLU A 208 -11.59 -13.10 10.04
CA GLU A 208 -12.82 -13.50 10.75
C GLU A 208 -13.97 -12.51 10.50
N ILE A 209 -13.65 -11.21 10.39
CA ILE A 209 -14.62 -10.17 10.03
C ILE A 209 -14.98 -10.30 8.55
N CYS A 210 -13.98 -10.45 7.68
CA CYS A 210 -14.13 -10.76 6.25
C CYS A 210 -14.56 -12.22 6.01
N ASN A 211 -15.44 -12.77 6.84
CA ASN A 211 -15.95 -14.12 6.65
C ASN A 211 -16.85 -14.25 5.41
N LEU A 212 -17.29 -15.49 5.17
CA LEU A 212 -18.16 -15.86 4.06
C LEU A 212 -19.41 -14.97 3.93
N LYS A 213 -20.03 -14.60 5.06
CA LYS A 213 -21.23 -13.74 5.07
C LYS A 213 -20.89 -12.33 4.59
N TYR A 214 -19.77 -11.77 5.03
CA TYR A 214 -19.29 -10.47 4.58
C TYR A 214 -19.00 -10.47 3.07
N LEU A 215 -18.26 -11.47 2.57
CA LEU A 215 -17.95 -11.58 1.14
C LEU A 215 -19.20 -11.70 0.27
N GLN A 216 -20.22 -12.46 0.73
CA GLN A 216 -21.50 -12.55 0.06
C GLN A 216 -22.26 -11.21 0.04
N GLN A 217 -22.17 -10.41 1.10
CA GLN A 217 -22.77 -9.07 1.15
C GLN A 217 -22.07 -8.12 0.16
N GLN A 218 -20.76 -8.27 -0.04
CA GLN A 218 -19.96 -7.47 -0.97
C GLN A 218 -20.01 -7.96 -2.42
N ARG A 219 -20.89 -8.90 -2.78
CA ARG A 219 -21.00 -9.44 -4.16
C ARG A 219 -21.21 -8.38 -5.26
N ASN A 220 -21.78 -7.22 -4.90
CA ASN A 220 -22.02 -6.11 -5.82
C ASN A 220 -20.87 -5.08 -5.82
N ASN A 221 -19.87 -5.26 -4.96
CA ASN A 221 -18.71 -4.38 -4.79
C ASN A 221 -17.42 -5.18 -4.97
N LEU A 222 -17.24 -5.70 -6.19
CA LEU A 222 -16.09 -6.55 -6.55
C LEU A 222 -14.75 -5.83 -6.41
N GLN A 223 -14.73 -4.49 -6.53
CA GLN A 223 -13.54 -3.69 -6.26
C GLN A 223 -13.07 -3.86 -4.81
N THR A 224 -13.97 -3.87 -3.82
CA THR A 224 -13.59 -4.07 -2.41
C THR A 224 -13.00 -5.46 -2.18
N ILE A 225 -13.58 -6.49 -2.80
CA ILE A 225 -13.05 -7.86 -2.74
C ILE A 225 -11.67 -7.92 -3.40
N TYR A 226 -11.49 -7.27 -4.55
CA TYR A 226 -10.20 -7.18 -5.22
C TYR A 226 -9.13 -6.51 -4.35
N GLN A 227 -9.46 -5.36 -3.74
CA GLN A 227 -8.55 -4.64 -2.85
C GLN A 227 -8.18 -5.48 -1.63
N LEU A 228 -9.16 -6.14 -1.00
CA LEU A 228 -8.92 -7.09 0.08
C LEU A 228 -7.91 -8.16 -0.36
N LEU A 229 -8.20 -8.90 -1.43
CA LEU A 229 -7.31 -9.97 -1.92
C LEU A 229 -5.90 -9.47 -2.26
N LYS A 230 -5.77 -8.26 -2.82
CA LYS A 230 -4.45 -7.65 -3.06
C LYS A 230 -3.71 -7.34 -1.76
N LEU A 231 -4.37 -6.82 -0.73
CA LEU A 231 -3.76 -6.60 0.59
C LEU A 231 -3.34 -7.92 1.24
N LEU A 232 -4.18 -8.95 1.15
CA LEU A 232 -3.84 -10.30 1.65
C LEU A 232 -2.63 -10.88 0.93
N SER A 233 -2.57 -10.75 -0.40
CA SER A 233 -1.41 -11.17 -1.21
C SER A 233 -0.14 -10.42 -0.83
N LEU A 234 -0.22 -9.10 -0.58
CA LEU A 234 0.93 -8.31 -0.13
C LEU A 234 1.43 -8.79 1.23
N TYR A 235 0.53 -9.01 2.19
CA TYR A 235 0.90 -9.52 3.51
C TYR A 235 1.49 -10.94 3.45
N GLN A 236 0.88 -11.82 2.65
CA GLN A 236 1.38 -13.17 2.40
C GLN A 236 2.83 -13.13 1.91
N ASN A 237 3.12 -12.33 0.88
CA ASN A 237 4.47 -12.24 0.33
C ASN A 237 5.47 -11.59 1.30
N MET A 238 5.06 -10.51 1.98
CA MET A 238 5.98 -9.76 2.85
C MET A 238 6.29 -10.48 4.16
N VAL A 239 5.30 -11.14 4.76
CA VAL A 239 5.39 -11.69 6.12
C VAL A 239 5.35 -13.20 6.08
N ILE A 240 4.31 -13.80 5.50
CA ILE A 240 4.10 -15.26 5.57
C ILE A 240 5.20 -16.01 4.84
N LEU A 241 5.36 -15.80 3.53
CA LEU A 241 6.32 -16.54 2.71
C LEU A 241 7.77 -16.19 3.03
N ARG A 242 8.02 -14.95 3.51
CA ARG A 242 9.37 -14.49 3.83
C ARG A 242 9.90 -15.09 5.15
N HIS A 243 9.00 -15.31 6.11
CA HIS A 243 9.38 -15.64 7.50
C HIS A 243 8.91 -17.02 7.96
N VAL A 244 8.12 -17.73 7.16
CA VAL A 244 7.74 -19.11 7.43
C VAL A 244 8.97 -19.99 7.68
N GLY A 245 8.92 -20.77 8.76
CA GLY A 245 9.99 -21.69 9.14
C GLY A 245 11.19 -21.04 9.83
N LYS A 246 11.26 -19.70 9.94
CA LYS A 246 12.30 -19.04 10.73
C LYS A 246 12.04 -19.21 12.23
N SER A 247 13.12 -19.43 12.98
CA SER A 247 13.05 -19.46 14.45
C SER A 247 12.84 -18.06 15.02
N LEU A 248 12.37 -17.97 16.26
CA LEU A 248 12.22 -16.67 16.93
C LEU A 248 13.58 -16.02 17.16
N GLU A 249 14.63 -16.82 17.34
CA GLU A 249 16.02 -16.35 17.44
C GLU A 249 16.46 -15.66 16.15
N ASP A 250 16.28 -16.30 14.99
CA ASP A 250 16.64 -15.70 13.68
C ASP A 250 15.87 -14.40 13.45
N LEU A 251 14.57 -14.40 13.76
CA LEU A 251 13.72 -13.21 13.62
C LEU A 251 14.14 -12.09 14.60
N SER A 252 14.64 -12.44 15.79
CA SER A 252 15.13 -11.46 16.77
C SER A 252 16.40 -10.78 16.31
N GLU A 253 17.29 -11.51 15.64
CA GLU A 253 18.49 -10.94 15.03
C GLU A 253 18.14 -10.01 13.86
N GLU A 254 17.20 -10.42 12.99
CA GLU A 254 16.81 -9.65 11.80
C GLU A 254 15.89 -8.46 12.10
N HIS A 255 14.90 -8.63 12.97
CA HIS A 255 13.77 -7.72 13.14
C HIS A 255 13.64 -7.10 14.54
N LYS A 256 14.46 -7.54 15.50
CA LYS A 256 14.51 -7.02 16.87
C LYS A 256 13.12 -6.97 17.52
N ASN A 257 12.60 -5.77 17.78
CA ASN A 257 11.32 -5.53 18.46
C ASN A 257 10.09 -6.01 17.67
N TYR A 258 10.25 -6.37 16.39
CA TYR A 258 9.17 -6.90 15.56
C TYR A 258 9.20 -8.42 15.39
N ALA A 259 10.16 -9.12 15.99
CA ALA A 259 10.36 -10.55 15.79
C ALA A 259 9.11 -11.37 16.09
N GLU A 260 8.47 -11.12 17.23
CA GLU A 260 7.24 -11.83 17.63
C GLU A 260 6.10 -11.61 16.64
N LEU A 261 5.97 -10.40 16.06
CA LEU A 261 4.92 -10.08 15.10
C LEU A 261 5.11 -10.78 13.75
N PHE A 262 6.35 -11.10 13.39
CA PHE A 262 6.70 -11.82 12.17
C PHE A 262 6.91 -13.31 12.36
N HIS A 263 6.75 -13.82 13.57
CA HIS A 263 6.80 -15.25 13.82
C HIS A 263 5.49 -15.89 13.35
N VAL A 264 5.57 -16.66 12.27
CA VAL A 264 4.43 -17.27 11.60
C VAL A 264 4.37 -18.76 11.90
N THR A 265 3.28 -19.21 12.51
CA THR A 265 3.07 -20.62 12.82
C THR A 265 2.36 -21.37 11.70
N ASN A 266 2.64 -22.67 11.58
CA ASN A 266 1.93 -23.56 10.63
C ASN A 266 0.41 -23.60 10.86
N ALA A 267 -0.04 -23.42 12.10
CA ALA A 267 -1.47 -23.36 12.42
C ALA A 267 -2.12 -22.11 11.80
N GLN A 268 -1.49 -20.94 11.94
CA GLN A 268 -1.98 -19.69 11.36
C GLN A 268 -1.97 -19.74 9.82
N ILE A 269 -0.94 -20.34 9.21
CA ILE A 269 -0.88 -20.57 7.75
C ILE A 269 -2.06 -21.43 7.29
N LYS A 270 -2.33 -22.55 7.97
CA LYS A 270 -3.48 -23.42 7.65
C LYS A 270 -4.82 -22.70 7.79
N MET A 271 -4.97 -21.84 8.80
CA MET A 271 -6.19 -21.02 8.96
C MET A 271 -6.37 -20.06 7.79
N PHE A 272 -5.31 -19.38 7.36
CA PHE A 272 -5.38 -18.49 6.21
C PHE A 272 -5.65 -19.24 4.90
N ARG A 273 -4.98 -20.36 4.65
CA ARG A 273 -5.23 -21.21 3.46
C ARG A 273 -6.68 -21.66 3.40
N LYS A 274 -7.24 -22.14 4.52
CA LYS A 274 -8.65 -22.53 4.61
C LYS A 274 -9.59 -21.36 4.30
N TRP A 275 -9.26 -20.15 4.74
CA TRP A 275 -10.04 -18.96 4.40
C TRP A 275 -10.02 -18.68 2.89
N LEU A 276 -8.85 -18.80 2.25
CA LEU A 276 -8.69 -18.60 0.80
C LEU A 276 -9.48 -19.64 -0.02
N ASP A 277 -9.45 -20.91 0.40
CA ASP A 277 -10.22 -21.97 -0.27
C ASP A 277 -11.73 -21.66 -0.24
N ASN A 278 -12.23 -21.17 0.90
CA ASN A 278 -13.63 -20.74 1.02
C ASN A 278 -13.94 -19.53 0.15
N ALA A 279 -13.05 -18.53 0.10
CA ALA A 279 -13.20 -17.36 -0.76
C ALA A 279 -13.20 -17.74 -2.25
N CYS A 280 -12.34 -18.69 -2.65
CA CYS A 280 -12.29 -19.22 -4.01
C CYS A 280 -13.61 -19.89 -4.42
N ALA A 281 -14.18 -20.74 -3.56
CA ALA A 281 -15.46 -21.40 -3.82
C ALA A 281 -16.60 -20.39 -4.05
N ILE A 282 -16.60 -19.27 -3.31
CA ILE A 282 -17.56 -18.16 -3.50
C ILE A 282 -17.39 -17.54 -4.88
N VAL A 283 -16.18 -17.08 -5.21
CA VAL A 283 -15.90 -16.39 -6.49
C VAL A 283 -16.27 -17.28 -7.67
N GLN A 284 -15.96 -18.58 -7.61
CA GLN A 284 -16.34 -19.55 -8.65
C GLN A 284 -17.86 -19.75 -8.77
N THR A 285 -18.59 -19.76 -7.65
CA THR A 285 -20.04 -19.97 -7.66
C THR A 285 -20.79 -18.80 -8.31
N TYR A 286 -20.34 -17.56 -8.05
CA TYR A 286 -20.94 -16.34 -8.59
C TYR A 286 -20.41 -15.97 -9.99
N GLY A 287 -19.21 -16.42 -10.36
CA GLY A 287 -18.59 -16.18 -11.67
C GLY A 287 -19.14 -17.02 -12.83
N LYS A 288 -20.21 -17.79 -12.63
CA LYS A 288 -20.81 -18.67 -13.67
C LYS A 288 -21.27 -17.92 -14.93
N ASP A 289 -21.46 -16.61 -14.84
CA ASP A 289 -21.85 -15.76 -15.97
C ASP A 289 -20.66 -15.20 -16.78
N GLN A 290 -19.42 -15.63 -16.50
CA GLN A 290 -18.19 -15.19 -17.17
C GLN A 290 -17.98 -13.66 -17.20
N GLU A 291 -18.51 -12.94 -16.21
CA GLU A 291 -18.22 -11.52 -16.05
C GLU A 291 -16.71 -11.35 -15.79
N LYS A 292 -16.06 -10.53 -16.62
CA LYS A 292 -14.60 -10.28 -16.63
C LYS A 292 -14.01 -10.04 -15.24
N ASP A 293 -14.73 -9.35 -14.37
CA ASP A 293 -14.27 -9.04 -13.02
C ASP A 293 -14.20 -10.27 -12.10
N TYR A 294 -15.12 -11.22 -12.23
CA TYR A 294 -15.04 -12.49 -11.49
C TYR A 294 -13.87 -13.34 -11.96
N LEU A 295 -13.51 -13.28 -13.25
CA LEU A 295 -12.29 -13.92 -13.77
C LEU A 295 -11.04 -13.29 -13.15
N ILE A 296 -10.98 -11.96 -13.05
CA ILE A 296 -9.86 -11.27 -12.37
C ILE A 296 -9.70 -11.74 -10.92
N LEU A 297 -10.81 -11.86 -10.18
CA LEU A 297 -10.79 -12.36 -8.80
C LEU A 297 -10.38 -13.84 -8.71
N ALA A 298 -10.88 -14.66 -9.65
CA ALA A 298 -10.55 -16.08 -9.70
C ALA A 298 -9.06 -16.30 -10.00
N ASP A 299 -8.51 -15.57 -10.99
CA ASP A 299 -7.09 -15.62 -11.34
C ASP A 299 -6.22 -15.18 -10.15
N LEU A 300 -6.59 -14.08 -9.50
CA LEU A 300 -5.87 -13.60 -8.31
C LEU A 300 -5.81 -14.66 -7.19
N LEU A 301 -6.89 -15.41 -6.98
CA LEU A 301 -6.91 -16.47 -5.98
C LEU A 301 -6.14 -17.72 -6.44
N GLN A 302 -6.47 -18.23 -7.63
CA GLN A 302 -6.03 -19.55 -8.10
C GLN A 302 -4.65 -19.57 -8.73
N VAL A 303 -4.15 -18.41 -9.18
CA VAL A 303 -2.84 -18.31 -9.85
C VAL A 303 -1.85 -17.55 -8.96
N ASP A 304 -2.28 -16.43 -8.37
CA ASP A 304 -1.34 -15.51 -7.71
C ASP A 304 -1.21 -15.70 -6.18
N ILE A 305 -2.18 -16.33 -5.50
CA ILE A 305 -2.22 -16.41 -4.03
C ILE A 305 -2.11 -17.84 -3.53
N ILE A 306 -3.07 -18.69 -3.93
CA ILE A 306 -3.19 -20.06 -3.41
C ILE A 306 -1.96 -20.92 -3.77
N PRO A 307 -1.48 -20.96 -5.02
CA PRO A 307 -0.35 -21.82 -5.39
C PRO A 307 0.95 -21.53 -4.64
N LEU A 308 1.13 -20.30 -4.15
CA LEU A 308 2.33 -19.93 -3.39
C LEU A 308 2.49 -20.69 -2.07
N PHE A 309 1.42 -21.30 -1.55
CA PHE A 309 1.51 -22.20 -0.39
C PHE A 309 1.86 -23.63 -0.76
N ASP A 310 1.71 -24.03 -2.02
CA ASP A 310 2.01 -25.40 -2.45
C ASP A 310 3.54 -25.61 -2.44
N ASP A 311 4.32 -24.54 -2.64
CA ASP A 311 5.78 -24.50 -2.45
C ASP A 311 6.20 -24.60 -0.97
N LEU A 312 5.29 -24.35 -0.03
CA LEU A 312 5.55 -24.44 1.41
C LEU A 312 5.30 -25.85 1.96
N ASN A 313 4.83 -26.79 1.15
CA ASN A 313 4.39 -28.09 1.62
C ASN A 313 5.58 -28.94 2.08
N PRO A 314 5.69 -29.25 3.39
CA PRO A 314 6.69 -30.15 3.90
C PRO A 314 6.09 -31.56 3.93
N ASP A 315 5.94 -32.17 2.76
CA ASP A 315 5.94 -33.65 2.66
C ASP A 315 7.41 -34.18 2.67
N ASN A 316 8.30 -33.49 3.37
CA ASN A 316 9.53 -34.08 3.88
C ASN A 316 9.29 -34.51 5.33
N ASP A 317 8.38 -35.48 5.48
CA ASP A 317 8.62 -36.59 6.40
C ASP A 317 9.90 -37.29 5.91
N ILE A 318 11.07 -36.84 6.40
CA ILE A 318 12.29 -37.63 6.34
C ILE A 318 12.59 -38.05 7.77
N VAL A 319 12.37 -39.34 7.99
CA VAL A 319 12.86 -40.19 9.08
C VAL A 319 14.33 -39.92 9.41
#